data_AF-A0A962YQA1-F1
#
_entry.id   AF-A0A962YQA1-F1
#
_cell.length_a   1.000
_cell.length_b   1.000
_cell.length_c   1.000
_cell.angle_alpha   90.00
_cell.angle_beta   90.00
_cell.angle_gamma   90.00
#
_symmetry.space_group_name_H-M   'P 1'
#
loop_
_entity.id
_entity.type
_entity.pdbx_description
1 polymer ?
#
loop_
_entity_poly.entity_id
_entity_poly.type
_entity_poly.pdbx_seq_one_letter_code
_entity_poly.pdbx_strand_id
1 'polypeptide(L)' 'PMIRCPILAIQGEDDEYATMEQIDRIVAQAPDVDLLKLADCRHAPHWDQPQAVIDAIVAFVDRVVEKPLLSDRR' A
#
# COMPACT_ATOMS: atom_id res chain seq x y z
N PRO A 1 -8.41 4.25 16.85
CA PRO A 1 -9.05 3.03 16.31
C PRO A 1 -7.97 2.20 15.60
N MET A 2 -7.98 0.87 15.71
CA MET A 2 -6.99 0.02 15.03
C MET A 2 -7.49 -0.37 13.63
N ILE A 3 -6.64 -0.25 12.61
CA ILE A 3 -6.92 -0.76 11.26
C ILE A 3 -6.52 -2.24 11.24
N ARG A 4 -7.47 -3.12 10.92
CA ARG A 4 -7.30 -4.59 10.99
C ARG A 4 -7.31 -5.30 9.64
N CYS A 5 -7.62 -4.58 8.56
CA CYS A 5 -7.59 -5.12 7.21
C CYS A 5 -6.17 -4.99 6.62
N PRO A 6 -5.82 -5.80 5.60
CA PRO A 6 -4.62 -5.57 4.80
C PRO A 6 -4.62 -4.17 4.17
N ILE A 7 -3.44 -3.56 4.06
CA ILE A 7 -3.24 -2.22 3.48
C ILE A 7 -2.17 -2.30 2.38
N LEU A 8 -2.41 -1.65 1.25
CA LEU A 8 -1.36 -1.28 0.30
C LEU A 8 -1.10 0.23 0.44
N ALA A 9 0.08 0.61 0.90
CA ALA A 9 0.50 2.00 1.03
C ALA A 9 1.50 2.35 -0.09
N ILE A 10 1.14 3.31 -0.94
CA ILE A 10 1.96 3.76 -2.08
C ILE A 10 2.29 5.23 -1.90
N GLN A 11 3.56 5.62 -2.03
CA GLN A 11 3.97 7.03 -2.07
C GLN A 11 5.15 7.23 -3.03
N GLY A 12 5.13 8.35 -3.74
CA GLY A 12 6.29 8.81 -4.49
C GLY A 12 7.35 9.40 -3.56
N GLU A 13 8.63 9.12 -3.81
CA GLU A 13 9.73 9.63 -2.99
C GLU A 13 9.90 11.15 -3.08
N ASP A 14 9.47 11.75 -4.19
CA ASP A 14 9.51 13.18 -4.47
C ASP A 14 8.18 13.89 -4.21
N ASP A 15 7.34 13.33 -3.32
CA ASP A 15 6.07 13.93 -2.92
C ASP A 15 6.29 15.29 -2.22
N GLU A 16 5.71 16.35 -2.81
CA GLU A 16 5.84 17.74 -2.33
C GLU A 16 4.90 18.06 -1.15
N TYR A 17 3.89 17.22 -0.92
CA TYR A 17 2.85 17.44 0.10
C TYR A 17 2.97 16.50 1.29
N ALA A 18 3.69 15.38 1.14
CA ALA A 18 3.82 14.36 2.17
C ALA A 18 5.27 13.86 2.32
N THR A 19 5.64 13.42 3.52
CA THR A 19 6.95 12.81 3.81
C THR A 19 6.84 11.30 3.87
N MET A 20 7.95 10.58 3.65
CA MET A 20 8.01 9.11 3.82
C MET A 20 7.60 8.66 5.24
N GLU A 21 7.77 9.53 6.24
CA GLU A 21 7.40 9.25 7.62
C GLU A 21 5.90 8.87 7.76
N GLN A 22 5.03 9.37 6.87
CA GLN A 22 3.60 9.07 6.91
C GLN A 22 3.33 7.59 6.65
N ILE A 23 3.87 7.04 5.56
CA ILE A 23 3.70 5.62 5.22
C ILE A 23 4.52 4.70 6.13
N ASP A 24 5.67 5.16 6.63
CA ASP A 24 6.44 4.43 7.64
C ASP A 24 5.66 4.28 8.95
N ARG A 25 4.90 5.32 9.36
CA ARG A 25 3.99 5.26 10.51
C ARG A 25 2.81 4.30 10.29
N ILE A 26 2.35 4.11 9.05
CA ILE A 26 1.30 3.10 8.74
C ILE A 26 1.87 1.70 8.99
N VAL A 27 3.06 1.41 8.47
CA VAL A 27 3.76 0.12 8.67
C VAL A 27 3.98 -0.16 10.16
N ALA A 28 4.34 0.86 10.95
CA ALA A 28 4.55 0.70 12.38
C ALA A 28 3.27 0.43 13.19
N GLN A 29 2.09 0.77 12.67
CA GLN A 29 0.82 0.73 13.41
C GLN A 29 -0.19 -0.30 12.91
N ALA A 30 -0.04 -0.80 11.69
CA ALA A 30 -0.95 -1.78 11.10
C ALA A 30 -0.25 -3.15 10.92
N PRO A 31 -0.94 -4.27 11.20
CA PRO A 31 -0.31 -5.59 11.24
C PRO A 31 -0.09 -6.25 9.88
N ASP A 32 -0.73 -5.78 8.81
CA ASP A 32 -0.65 -6.35 7.45
C ASP A 32 -0.58 -5.19 6.44
N VAL A 33 0.63 -4.82 6.04
CA VAL A 33 0.89 -3.67 5.15
C VAL A 33 1.89 -4.07 4.08
N ASP A 34 1.50 -3.90 2.82
CA ASP A 34 2.42 -3.84 1.69
C ASP A 34 2.79 -2.39 1.43
N LEU A 35 4.09 -2.12 1.30
CA LEU A 35 4.64 -0.79 1.13
C LEU A 35 5.28 -0.66 -0.25
N LEU A 36 4.93 0.39 -0.99
CA LEU A 36 5.56 0.74 -2.25
C LEU A 36 6.02 2.19 -2.22
N LYS A 37 7.34 2.38 -2.26
CA LYS A 37 8.00 3.67 -2.47
C LYS A 37 8.43 3.74 -3.92
N LEU A 38 8.03 4.79 -4.63
CA LEU A 38 8.36 4.97 -6.05
C LEU A 38 9.40 6.09 -6.18
N ALA A 39 10.61 5.74 -6.61
CA ALA A 39 11.62 6.71 -7.00
C ALA A 39 11.17 7.49 -8.25
N ASP A 40 11.60 8.75 -8.41
CA ASP A 40 11.23 9.62 -9.54
C ASP A 40 9.70 9.76 -9.67
N CYS A 41 9.00 9.90 -8.55
CA CYS A 41 7.54 9.98 -8.49
C CYS A 41 7.13 11.03 -7.46
N ARG A 42 6.21 11.92 -7.83
CA ARG A 42 5.69 12.96 -6.94
C ARG A 42 4.43 12.47 -6.24
N HIS A 43 3.55 13.41 -5.91
CA HIS A 43 2.33 13.17 -5.13
C HIS A 43 1.27 12.29 -5.81
N ALA A 44 1.28 12.18 -7.14
CA ALA A 44 0.27 11.43 -7.88
C ALA A 44 0.86 10.17 -8.54
N PRO A 45 1.19 9.11 -7.79
CA PRO A 45 1.71 7.85 -8.34
C PRO A 45 0.92 7.26 -9.50
N HIS A 46 -0.41 7.34 -9.44
CA HIS A 46 -1.31 6.83 -10.48
C HIS A 46 -1.26 7.66 -11.78
N TRP A 47 -0.71 8.87 -11.75
CA TRP A 47 -0.44 9.69 -12.93
C TRP A 47 1.01 9.60 -13.37
N ASP A 48 1.96 9.71 -12.44
CA ASP A 48 3.39 9.72 -12.75
C ASP A 48 3.89 8.32 -13.19
N GLN A 49 3.44 7.25 -12.52
CA GLN A 49 3.85 5.86 -12.77
C GLN A 49 2.67 4.88 -12.76
N PRO A 50 1.71 5.01 -13.72
CA PRO A 50 0.46 4.26 -13.70
C PRO A 50 0.65 2.75 -13.70
N GLN A 51 1.62 2.24 -14.47
CA GLN A 51 1.84 0.79 -14.57
C GLN A 51 2.34 0.21 -13.25
N ALA A 52 3.29 0.87 -12.57
CA ALA A 52 3.79 0.42 -11.28
C ALA A 52 2.68 0.36 -10.22
N VAL A 53 1.78 1.35 -10.24
CA VAL A 53 0.60 1.37 -9.36
C VAL A 53 -0.37 0.23 -9.69
N ILE A 54 -0.66 0.00 -10.98
CA ILE A 54 -1.55 -1.09 -11.41
C ILE A 54 -0.97 -2.45 -10.99
N ASP A 55 0.32 -2.69 -11.24
CA ASP A 55 0.98 -3.95 -10.91
C ASP A 55 0.96 -4.21 -9.40
N ALA A 56 1.19 -3.17 -8.58
CA ALA A 56 1.11 -3.26 -7.14
C ALA A 56 -0.32 -3.55 -6.64
N ILE A 57 -1.33 -2.94 -7.26
CA ILE A 57 -2.74 -3.22 -6.94
C ILE A 57 -3.09 -4.66 -7.29
N VAL A 58 -2.70 -5.16 -8.46
CA VAL A 58 -2.96 -6.55 -8.86
C VAL A 58 -2.32 -7.52 -7.87
N ALA A 59 -1.02 -7.34 -7.57
CA ALA A 59 -0.31 -8.20 -6.62
C ALA A 59 -0.93 -8.16 -5.22
N PHE A 60 -1.37 -6.99 -4.75
CA PHE A 60 -2.06 -6.84 -3.48
C PHE A 60 -3.41 -7.57 -3.50
N VAL A 61 -4.23 -7.37 -4.54
CA VAL A 61 -5.53 -8.01 -4.69
C VAL A 61 -5.37 -9.53 -4.71
N ASP A 62 -4.48 -10.06 -5.54
CA ASP A 62 -4.19 -11.49 -5.63
C ASP A 62 -3.80 -12.05 -4.25
N ARG A 63 -2.89 -11.39 -3.52
CA ARG A 63 -2.49 -11.80 -2.16
C ARG A 63 -3.66 -11.83 -1.19
N VAL A 64 -4.56 -10.85 -1.21
CA VAL A 64 -5.68 -10.77 -0.26
C VAL A 64 -6.84 -11.69 -0.63
N VAL A 65 -7.04 -12.01 -1.91
CA VAL A 65 -8.07 -12.96 -2.36
C VAL A 65 -7.62 -14.42 -2.33
N GLU A 66 -6.33 -14.70 -2.55
CA GLU A 66 -5.76 -16.05 -2.47
C GLU A 66 -5.55 -16.52 -1.03
N LYS A 67 -5.46 -15.61 -0.04
CA LYS A 67 -5.65 -15.97 1.36
C LYS A 67 -7.09 -16.50 1.51
N PRO A 68 -7.30 -17.79 1.78
CA PRO A 68 -8.65 -18.31 1.90
C PRO A 68 -9.32 -17.64 3.11
N LEU A 69 -10.62 -17.38 2.98
CA LEU A 69 -11.58 -17.03 4.04
C LEU A 69 -11.68 -18.09 5.18
N LEU A 70 -10.62 -18.86 5.42
CA LEU A 70 -10.54 -20.02 6.30
C LEU A 70 -10.46 -19.67 7.80
N SER A 71 -10.60 -18.41 8.20
CA SER A 71 -10.72 -18.06 9.62
C SER A 71 -12.11 -17.54 10.04
N ASP A 72 -13.07 -17.35 9.13
CA ASP A 72 -14.39 -16.79 9.50
C ASP A 72 -15.54 -17.80 9.37
N ARG A 73 -15.28 -19.00 9.89
CA ARG A 73 -16.34 -19.89 10.39
C ARG A 73 -16.18 -20.01 11.90
N ARG A 74 -16.76 -19.07 12.64
CA ARG A 74 -17.39 -19.34 13.94
C ARG A 74 -18.45 -18.30 14.26
#